data_AF-A0A160DX66-F1
#
_entry.id   AF-A0A160DX66-F1
#
_cell.length_a   1.000
_cell.length_b   1.000
_cell.length_c   1.000
_cell.angle_alpha   90.00
_cell.angle_beta   90.00
_cell.angle_gamma   90.00
#
_symmetry.space_group_name_H-M   'P 1'
#
loop_
_entity.id
_entity.type
_entity.pdbx_description
1 polymer ?
#
loop_
_entity_poly.entity_id
_entity_poly.type
_entity_poly.pdbx_seq_one_letter_code
_entity_poly.pdbx_strand_id
1 'polypeptide(L)'
;MTPPTPATLRDWLLHRLPDAARAALEERLLREDALVAQLREAETDLIDDHAAGRLDAATQADVARHLIADRDGHWRWQVARALAVKRAARRVAEAGEPRRRWVAARPRLAAIGALAAVLVLAVLLVRPPLPSRPPADAATLPTVSLRVAATRGTASALTLPPNTGWLRLQVEAIDPQPRRYAVSISDGATVRFHAGGLTLRRAGPYAFVEVVIPAAAAGPGHRTVRLLPEGAPTAAATAWELDTTVP
;
A
#
# COMPACT_ATOMS: atom_id res chain seq x y z
N MET A 1 -11.88 -25.66 24.61
CA MET A 1 -12.74 -25.24 23.48
C MET A 1 -11.99 -25.57 22.20
N THR A 2 -12.64 -26.21 21.23
CA THR A 2 -12.00 -26.57 19.95
C THR A 2 -11.76 -25.29 19.13
N PRO A 3 -10.57 -25.07 18.54
CA PRO A 3 -10.36 -23.95 17.63
C PRO A 3 -11.32 -24.05 16.44
N PRO A 4 -11.83 -22.92 15.92
CA PRO A 4 -12.72 -22.95 14.77
C PRO A 4 -11.93 -23.45 13.55
N THR A 5 -12.59 -24.26 12.73
CA THR A 5 -11.96 -24.78 11.52
C THR A 5 -11.94 -23.72 10.42
N PRO A 6 -11.03 -23.81 9.42
CA PRO A 6 -11.05 -22.92 8.26
C PRO A 6 -12.40 -22.91 7.52
N ALA A 7 -13.10 -24.06 7.47
CA ALA A 7 -14.44 -24.14 6.89
C ALA A 7 -15.45 -23.28 7.65
N THR A 8 -15.42 -23.32 8.99
CA THR A 8 -16.28 -22.49 9.85
C THR A 8 -16.05 -21.00 9.63
N LEU A 9 -14.79 -20.57 9.46
CA LEU A 9 -14.45 -19.17 9.18
C LEU A 9 -14.97 -18.73 7.81
N ARG A 10 -14.87 -19.58 6.80
CA ARG A 10 -15.42 -19.33 5.46
C ARG A 10 -16.95 -19.21 5.50
N ASP A 11 -17.63 -20.11 6.20
CA ASP A 11 -19.08 -20.05 6.35
C ASP A 11 -19.53 -18.79 7.09
N TRP A 12 -18.76 -18.31 8.06
CA TRP A 12 -19.01 -17.04 8.72
C TRP A 12 -18.85 -15.84 7.77
N LEU A 13 -17.74 -15.78 7.03
CA LEU A 13 -17.46 -14.71 6.04
C LEU A 13 -18.51 -14.61 4.93
N LEU A 14 -19.11 -15.75 4.58
CA LEU A 14 -20.16 -15.84 3.56
C LEU A 14 -21.58 -15.74 4.14
N HIS A 15 -21.72 -15.41 5.43
CA HIS A 15 -23.00 -15.32 6.14
C HIS A 15 -23.85 -16.61 6.09
N ARG A 16 -23.22 -17.78 6.01
CA ARG A 16 -23.87 -19.10 5.98
C ARG A 16 -23.95 -19.77 7.37
N LEU A 17 -23.24 -19.24 8.35
CA LEU A 17 -23.19 -19.81 9.69
C LEU A 17 -24.52 -19.55 10.45
N PRO A 18 -25.08 -20.54 11.18
CA PRO A 18 -26.27 -20.34 12.00
C PRO A 18 -26.08 -19.24 13.05
N ASP A 19 -27.16 -18.49 13.38
CA ASP A 19 -27.10 -17.31 14.25
C ASP A 19 -26.42 -17.57 15.60
N ALA A 20 -26.71 -18.70 16.25
CA ALA A 20 -26.10 -19.06 17.52
C ALA A 20 -24.57 -19.29 17.41
N ALA A 21 -24.12 -19.94 16.33
CA ALA A 21 -22.71 -20.17 16.08
C ALA A 21 -21.99 -18.88 15.64
N ARG A 22 -22.67 -18.01 14.90
CA ARG A 22 -22.18 -16.67 14.52
C ARG A 22 -21.92 -15.82 15.76
N ALA A 23 -22.88 -15.70 16.66
CA ALA A 23 -22.72 -14.95 17.91
C ALA A 23 -21.57 -15.48 18.78
N ALA A 24 -21.45 -16.81 18.89
CA ALA A 24 -20.36 -17.43 19.62
C ALA A 24 -18.98 -17.16 18.99
N LEU A 25 -18.88 -17.12 17.65
CA LEU A 25 -17.64 -16.80 16.96
C LEU A 25 -17.27 -15.32 17.06
N GLU A 26 -18.25 -14.42 16.98
CA GLU A 26 -18.07 -12.97 17.16
C GLU A 26 -17.50 -12.64 18.54
N GLU A 27 -18.08 -13.21 19.60
CA GLU A 27 -17.59 -13.00 20.97
C GLU A 27 -16.13 -13.44 21.12
N ARG A 28 -15.73 -14.51 20.44
CA ARG A 28 -14.34 -14.99 20.45
C ARG A 28 -13.41 -14.10 19.64
N LEU A 29 -13.84 -13.61 18.48
CA LEU A 29 -13.06 -12.67 17.66
C LEU A 29 -12.73 -11.38 18.42
N LEU A 30 -13.60 -10.95 19.35
CA LEU A 30 -13.34 -9.80 20.21
C LEU A 30 -12.28 -10.05 21.29
N ARG A 31 -12.05 -11.30 21.67
CA ARG A 31 -11.15 -11.69 22.78
C ARG A 31 -9.82 -12.28 22.30
N GLU A 32 -9.81 -12.91 21.13
CA GLU A 32 -8.70 -13.71 20.62
C GLU A 32 -8.07 -13.07 19.36
N ASP A 33 -7.00 -12.26 19.52
CA ASP A 33 -6.30 -11.62 18.38
C ASP A 33 -5.81 -12.62 17.32
N ALA A 34 -5.36 -13.80 17.77
CA ALA A 34 -4.91 -14.87 16.89
C ALA A 34 -6.04 -15.36 15.95
N LEU A 35 -7.29 -15.32 16.42
CA LEU A 35 -8.45 -15.72 15.62
C LEU A 35 -8.78 -14.67 14.54
N VAL A 36 -8.57 -13.39 14.82
CA VAL A 36 -8.69 -12.31 13.82
C VAL A 36 -7.68 -12.50 12.69
N ALA A 37 -6.45 -12.92 13.01
CA ALA A 37 -5.44 -13.23 12.00
C ALA A 37 -5.88 -14.42 11.11
N GLN A 38 -6.39 -15.50 11.70
CA GLN A 38 -6.91 -16.66 10.96
C GLN A 38 -8.11 -16.29 10.07
N LEU A 39 -9.00 -15.40 10.55
CA LEU A 39 -10.13 -14.92 9.77
C LEU A 39 -9.67 -14.16 8.51
N ARG A 40 -8.65 -13.29 8.65
CA ARG A 40 -8.05 -12.54 7.52
C ARG A 40 -7.36 -13.46 6.52
N GLU A 41 -6.74 -14.54 6.98
CA GLU A 41 -6.15 -15.57 6.12
C GLU A 41 -7.24 -16.29 5.33
N ALA A 42 -8.30 -16.76 5.99
CA ALA A 42 -9.44 -17.42 5.34
C ALA A 42 -10.15 -16.51 4.31
N GLU A 43 -10.28 -15.21 4.60
CA GLU A 43 -10.81 -14.21 3.67
C GLU A 43 -9.90 -14.04 2.44
N THR A 44 -8.58 -13.95 2.66
CA THR A 44 -7.60 -13.81 1.58
C THR A 44 -7.62 -15.04 0.66
N ASP A 45 -7.71 -16.24 1.24
CA ASP A 45 -7.86 -17.48 0.48
C ASP A 45 -9.12 -17.50 -0.37
N LEU A 46 -10.27 -17.06 0.16
CA LEU A 46 -11.52 -16.98 -0.59
C LEU A 46 -11.42 -16.02 -1.78
N ILE A 47 -10.77 -14.86 -1.60
CA ILE A 47 -10.56 -13.89 -2.69
C ILE A 47 -9.63 -14.47 -3.75
N ASP A 48 -8.53 -15.14 -3.35
CA ASP A 48 -7.58 -15.78 -4.27
C ASP A 48 -8.22 -16.95 -5.04
N ASP A 49 -9.04 -17.77 -4.38
CA ASP A 49 -9.80 -18.87 -4.99
C ASP A 49 -10.86 -18.33 -5.98
N HIS A 50 -11.57 -17.26 -5.61
CA HIS A 50 -12.53 -16.58 -6.47
C HIS A 50 -11.85 -16.00 -7.71
N ALA A 51 -10.75 -15.27 -7.53
CA ALA A 51 -9.97 -14.65 -8.61
C ALA A 51 -9.37 -15.68 -9.57
N ALA A 52 -9.05 -16.88 -9.08
CA ALA A 52 -8.58 -18.01 -9.87
C ALA A 52 -9.69 -18.87 -10.47
N GLY A 53 -10.97 -18.58 -10.21
CA GLY A 53 -12.11 -19.35 -10.71
C GLY A 53 -12.20 -20.77 -10.14
N ARG A 54 -11.69 -21.01 -8.92
CA ARG A 54 -11.71 -22.34 -8.27
C ARG A 54 -12.96 -22.62 -7.45
N LEU A 55 -13.74 -21.61 -7.14
CA LEU A 55 -14.97 -21.72 -6.35
C LEU A 55 -16.15 -22.17 -7.22
N ASP A 56 -17.10 -22.89 -6.64
CA ASP A 56 -18.39 -23.19 -7.28
C ASP A 56 -19.22 -21.91 -7.48
N ALA A 57 -20.23 -21.97 -8.36
CA ALA A 57 -21.01 -20.79 -8.75
C ALA A 57 -21.75 -20.12 -7.59
N ALA A 58 -22.26 -20.90 -6.62
CA ALA A 58 -22.98 -20.34 -5.47
C ALA A 58 -22.01 -19.59 -4.54
N THR A 59 -20.85 -20.18 -4.28
CA THR A 59 -19.78 -19.57 -3.48
C THR A 59 -19.17 -18.35 -4.17
N GLN A 60 -19.03 -18.35 -5.50
CA GLN A 60 -18.61 -17.16 -6.24
C GLN A 60 -19.58 -15.99 -6.05
N ALA A 61 -20.89 -16.24 -6.14
CA ALA A 61 -21.90 -15.21 -5.94
C ALA A 61 -21.85 -14.60 -4.53
N ASP A 62 -21.64 -15.43 -3.50
CA ASP A 62 -21.55 -14.96 -2.11
C ASP A 62 -20.26 -14.17 -1.86
N VAL A 63 -19.11 -14.59 -2.41
CA VAL A 63 -17.86 -13.81 -2.34
C VAL A 63 -18.03 -12.45 -3.02
N ALA A 64 -18.64 -12.43 -4.21
CA ALA A 64 -18.90 -11.17 -4.92
C ALA A 64 -19.80 -10.22 -4.12
N ARG A 65 -20.83 -10.76 -3.46
CA ARG A 65 -21.80 -9.99 -2.68
C ARG A 65 -21.23 -9.48 -1.35
N HIS A 66 -20.42 -10.27 -0.66
CA HIS A 66 -20.03 -9.99 0.72
C HIS A 66 -18.59 -9.50 0.87
N LEU A 67 -17.65 -9.95 0.02
CA LEU A 67 -16.22 -9.64 0.16
C LEU A 67 -15.70 -8.67 -0.91
N ILE A 68 -16.40 -8.51 -2.02
CA ILE A 68 -15.96 -7.66 -3.16
C ILE A 68 -16.86 -6.43 -3.36
N ALA A 69 -17.95 -6.34 -2.59
CA ALA A 69 -18.93 -5.27 -2.76
C ALA A 69 -18.39 -3.87 -2.45
N ASP A 70 -17.40 -3.76 -1.56
CA ASP A 70 -16.75 -2.48 -1.25
C ASP A 70 -15.47 -2.23 -2.08
N ARG A 71 -14.95 -1.00 -1.98
CA ARG A 71 -13.78 -0.56 -2.75
C ARG A 71 -12.49 -1.31 -2.37
N ASP A 72 -12.31 -1.68 -1.11
CA ASP A 72 -11.11 -2.37 -0.66
C ASP A 72 -11.11 -3.84 -1.12
N GLY A 73 -12.24 -4.51 -0.95
CA GLY A 73 -12.50 -5.85 -1.49
C GLY A 73 -12.31 -5.91 -3.00
N HIS A 74 -12.83 -4.91 -3.73
CA HIS A 74 -12.64 -4.81 -5.18
C HIS A 74 -11.18 -4.67 -5.58
N TRP A 75 -10.42 -3.83 -4.86
CA TRP A 75 -8.98 -3.67 -5.08
C TRP A 75 -8.21 -4.97 -4.82
N ARG A 76 -8.46 -5.64 -3.68
CA ARG A 76 -7.84 -6.93 -3.33
C ARG A 76 -8.12 -7.99 -4.41
N TRP A 77 -9.35 -8.07 -4.89
CA TRP A 77 -9.73 -8.97 -5.97
C TRP A 77 -8.99 -8.67 -7.29
N GLN A 78 -8.85 -7.40 -7.69
CA GLN A 78 -8.10 -7.03 -8.89
C GLN A 78 -6.64 -7.50 -8.83
N VAL A 79 -5.99 -7.31 -7.67
CA VAL A 79 -4.62 -7.77 -7.42
C VAL A 79 -4.54 -9.30 -7.50
N ALA A 80 -5.42 -10.01 -6.78
CA ALA A 80 -5.48 -11.46 -6.80
C ALA A 80 -5.68 -12.02 -8.22
N ARG A 81 -6.56 -11.38 -9.01
CA ARG A 81 -6.83 -11.75 -10.40
C ARG A 81 -5.60 -11.57 -11.30
N ALA A 82 -4.90 -10.44 -11.18
CA ALA A 82 -3.66 -10.22 -11.92
C ALA A 82 -2.60 -11.29 -11.59
N LEU A 83 -2.48 -11.67 -10.32
CA LEU A 83 -1.57 -12.74 -9.89
C LEU A 83 -2.01 -14.11 -10.42
N ALA A 84 -3.31 -14.42 -10.42
CA ALA A 84 -3.85 -15.66 -10.95
C ALA A 84 -3.54 -15.82 -12.45
N VAL A 85 -3.73 -14.77 -13.25
CA VAL A 85 -3.40 -14.75 -14.69
C VAL A 85 -1.91 -15.02 -14.91
N LYS A 86 -1.03 -14.35 -14.15
CA LYS A 86 0.42 -14.56 -14.23
C LYS A 86 0.83 -15.99 -13.87
N ARG A 87 0.24 -16.56 -12.81
CA ARG A 87 0.47 -17.96 -12.40
C ARG A 87 -0.01 -18.94 -13.47
N ALA A 88 -1.17 -18.70 -14.09
CA ALA A 88 -1.69 -19.53 -15.17
C ALA A 88 -0.78 -19.49 -16.41
N ALA A 89 -0.32 -18.32 -16.82
CA ALA A 89 0.61 -18.16 -17.94
C ALA A 89 1.94 -18.92 -17.68
N ARG A 90 2.46 -18.85 -16.46
CA ARG A 90 3.67 -19.61 -16.07
C ARG A 90 3.47 -21.11 -16.14
N ARG A 91 2.33 -21.63 -15.67
CA ARG A 91 2.01 -23.07 -15.76
C ARG A 91 1.91 -23.56 -17.21
N VAL A 92 1.34 -22.74 -18.10
CA VAL A 92 1.28 -23.07 -19.54
C VAL A 92 2.68 -23.08 -20.16
N ALA A 93 3.55 -22.13 -19.80
CA ALA A 93 4.94 -22.12 -20.25
C ALA A 93 5.72 -23.35 -19.76
N GLU A 94 5.56 -23.73 -18.48
CA GLU A 94 6.20 -24.92 -17.89
C GLU A 94 5.64 -26.25 -18.45
N ALA A 95 4.36 -26.31 -18.80
CA ALA A 95 3.74 -27.49 -19.41
C ALA A 95 4.02 -27.59 -20.93
N GLY A 96 4.25 -26.45 -21.58
CA GLY A 96 4.51 -26.32 -23.01
C GLY A 96 5.95 -26.55 -23.42
N GLU A 97 6.91 -26.63 -22.48
CA GLU A 97 8.22 -27.19 -22.79
C GLU A 97 8.06 -28.70 -23.00
N PRO A 98 8.16 -29.21 -24.24
CA PRO A 98 8.16 -30.65 -24.44
C PRO A 98 9.33 -31.19 -23.61
N ARG A 99 9.03 -32.10 -22.68
CA ARG A 99 10.00 -33.00 -22.03
C ARG A 99 10.72 -33.82 -23.10
N ARG A 100 11.53 -33.18 -23.95
CA ARG A 100 12.54 -33.85 -24.75
C ARG A 100 13.46 -34.48 -23.72
N ARG A 101 13.47 -35.80 -23.73
CA ARG A 101 14.26 -36.71 -22.91
C ARG A 101 15.72 -36.25 -22.80
N TRP A 102 16.02 -35.37 -21.87
CA TRP A 102 17.38 -35.04 -21.43
C TRP A 102 17.71 -35.92 -20.22
N VAL A 103 17.79 -37.23 -20.45
CA VAL A 103 18.29 -38.21 -19.46
C VAL A 103 19.82 -38.41 -19.60
N ALA A 104 20.51 -37.68 -20.48
CA ALA A 104 21.94 -37.90 -20.69
C ALA A 104 22.74 -36.63 -21.00
N ALA A 105 22.75 -35.67 -20.07
CA ALA A 105 23.79 -34.64 -19.88
C ALA A 105 23.28 -33.68 -18.80
N ARG A 106 24.01 -33.18 -17.82
CA ARG A 106 25.38 -33.25 -17.31
C ARG A 106 25.29 -32.55 -15.93
N PRO A 107 26.15 -32.84 -14.93
CA PRO A 107 26.07 -32.32 -13.55
C PRO A 107 26.40 -30.82 -13.37
N ARG A 108 26.17 -29.97 -14.38
CA ARG A 108 26.50 -28.52 -14.36
C ARG A 108 25.33 -27.59 -14.01
N LEU A 109 24.11 -28.10 -13.86
CA LEU A 109 22.92 -27.29 -13.56
C LEU A 109 22.69 -26.99 -12.07
N ALA A 110 23.46 -27.62 -11.16
CA ALA A 110 23.43 -27.29 -9.74
C ALA A 110 23.93 -25.86 -9.41
N ALA A 111 24.72 -25.24 -10.31
CA ALA A 111 25.24 -23.90 -10.12
C ALA A 111 24.19 -22.78 -10.37
N ILE A 112 23.12 -23.04 -11.12
CA ILE A 112 22.12 -22.01 -11.48
C ILE A 112 21.10 -21.81 -10.35
N GLY A 113 20.79 -22.86 -9.59
CA GLY A 113 19.88 -22.78 -8.43
C GLY A 113 20.41 -21.89 -7.30
N ALA A 114 21.73 -21.88 -7.06
CA ALA A 114 22.34 -21.01 -6.06
C ALA A 114 22.25 -19.52 -6.42
N LEU A 115 22.32 -19.18 -7.71
CA LEU A 115 22.27 -17.79 -8.16
C LEU A 115 20.88 -17.15 -7.95
N ALA A 116 19.82 -17.94 -8.14
CA ALA A 116 18.44 -17.47 -7.93
C ALA A 116 18.14 -17.17 -6.44
N ALA A 117 18.65 -18.00 -5.52
CA ALA A 117 18.50 -17.77 -4.08
C ALA A 117 19.24 -16.51 -3.61
N VAL A 118 20.45 -16.27 -4.14
CA VAL A 118 21.23 -15.04 -3.87
C VAL A 118 20.52 -13.80 -4.42
N LEU A 119 19.88 -13.89 -5.58
CA LEU A 119 19.13 -12.77 -6.16
C LEU A 119 17.91 -12.40 -5.31
N VAL A 120 17.16 -13.39 -4.80
CA VAL A 120 16.01 -13.14 -3.91
C VAL A 120 16.47 -12.52 -2.58
N LEU A 121 17.58 -13.01 -2.01
CA LEU A 121 18.15 -12.45 -0.79
C LEU A 121 18.68 -11.02 -1.01
N ALA A 122 19.33 -10.76 -2.15
CA ALA A 122 19.77 -9.42 -2.52
C ALA A 122 18.59 -8.44 -2.67
N VAL A 123 17.49 -8.87 -3.29
CA VAL A 123 16.27 -8.04 -3.40
C VAL A 123 15.63 -7.79 -2.03
N LEU A 124 15.66 -8.76 -1.11
CA LEU A 124 15.16 -8.58 0.25
C LEU A 124 16.04 -7.64 1.09
N LEU A 125 17.36 -7.69 0.93
CA LEU A 125 18.31 -6.81 1.61
C LEU A 125 18.29 -5.36 1.08
N VAL A 126 17.85 -5.16 -0.16
CA VAL A 126 17.73 -3.83 -0.78
C VAL A 126 16.34 -3.20 -0.51
N ARG A 127 15.43 -3.87 0.21
CA ARG A 127 14.17 -3.24 0.61
C ARG A 127 14.48 -2.05 1.53
N PRO A 128 14.06 -0.83 1.19
CA PRO A 128 14.21 0.30 2.08
C PRO A 128 13.48 -0.04 3.40
N PRO A 129 14.04 0.36 4.56
CA PRO A 129 13.39 0.13 5.84
C PRO A 129 11.95 0.63 5.75
N LEU A 130 11.01 -0.22 6.16
CA LEU A 130 9.61 0.17 6.27
C LEU A 130 9.58 1.47 7.08
N PRO A 131 8.89 2.53 6.60
CA PRO A 131 8.83 3.78 7.31
C PRO A 131 8.34 3.48 8.72
N SER A 132 9.07 3.98 9.71
CA SER A 132 8.67 3.87 11.12
C SER A 132 7.20 4.30 11.27
N ARG A 133 6.51 3.87 12.31
CA ARG A 133 5.15 4.36 12.55
C ARG A 133 5.21 5.88 12.82
N PRO A 134 4.32 6.71 12.26
CA PRO A 134 4.26 8.13 12.63
C PRO A 134 3.98 8.26 14.14
N PRO A 135 4.55 9.27 14.82
CA PRO A 135 4.36 9.48 16.24
C PRO A 135 2.88 9.79 16.53
N ALA A 136 2.43 9.40 17.73
CA ALA A 136 1.03 9.56 18.12
C ALA A 136 0.61 11.04 18.23
N ASP A 137 1.55 11.94 18.50
CA ASP A 137 1.30 13.37 18.63
C ASP A 137 1.94 14.15 17.47
N ALA A 138 1.15 14.41 16.43
CA ALA A 138 1.57 15.19 15.28
C ALA A 138 1.69 16.70 15.58
N ALA A 139 1.16 17.19 16.71
CA ALA A 139 1.13 18.63 17.01
C ALA A 139 2.50 19.17 17.46
N THR A 140 3.36 18.31 18.00
CA THR A 140 4.72 18.65 18.45
C THR A 140 5.76 18.62 17.33
N LEU A 141 5.38 18.20 16.12
CA LEU A 141 6.32 18.04 15.01
C LEU A 141 6.72 19.40 14.41
N PRO A 142 8.00 19.55 14.00
CA PRO A 142 8.45 20.67 13.18
C PRO A 142 7.54 20.82 11.96
N THR A 143 7.00 22.02 11.75
CA THR A 143 6.04 22.29 10.68
C THR A 143 6.69 23.09 9.56
N VAL A 144 6.56 22.59 8.33
CA VAL A 144 7.01 23.26 7.10
C VAL A 144 5.76 23.63 6.31
N SER A 145 5.57 24.92 6.04
CA SER A 145 4.42 25.41 5.29
C SER A 145 4.83 25.88 3.90
N LEU A 146 4.37 25.19 2.87
CA LEU A 146 4.58 25.53 1.47
C LEU A 146 3.40 26.35 0.96
N ARG A 147 3.66 27.62 0.68
CA ARG A 147 2.64 28.60 0.29
C ARG A 147 2.79 28.96 -1.17
N VAL A 148 1.68 29.23 -1.85
CA VAL A 148 1.65 29.55 -3.28
C VAL A 148 2.28 30.91 -3.54
N ALA A 149 2.11 31.89 -2.64
CA ALA A 149 2.72 33.20 -2.79
C ALA A 149 4.25 33.17 -2.66
N ALA A 150 4.82 32.13 -2.04
CA ALA A 150 6.25 32.02 -1.78
C ALA A 150 7.08 31.64 -3.02
N THR A 151 6.47 31.19 -4.12
CA THR A 151 7.20 30.87 -5.37
C THR A 151 7.73 32.10 -6.12
N ARG A 152 7.40 33.33 -5.69
CA ARG A 152 7.91 34.58 -6.29
C ARG A 152 8.99 35.27 -5.44
N GLY A 153 9.72 34.52 -4.61
CA GLY A 153 10.82 35.04 -3.79
C GLY A 153 12.09 34.18 -3.93
N THR A 154 13.23 34.72 -3.49
CA THR A 154 14.45 33.93 -3.30
C THR A 154 14.20 32.82 -2.29
N ALA A 155 14.41 31.57 -2.69
CA ALA A 155 14.24 30.42 -1.82
C ALA A 155 15.17 30.52 -0.61
N SER A 156 14.60 30.50 0.60
CA SER A 156 15.39 30.37 1.83
C SER A 156 15.65 28.88 2.07
N ALA A 157 16.93 28.50 2.18
CA ALA A 157 17.30 27.15 2.55
C ALA A 157 16.67 26.79 3.90
N LEU A 158 15.93 25.67 3.95
CA LEU A 158 15.34 25.16 5.17
C LEU A 158 16.34 24.23 5.86
N THR A 159 16.86 24.65 7.02
CA THR A 159 17.68 23.78 7.87
C THR A 159 16.76 22.79 8.58
N LEU A 160 16.84 21.52 8.20
CA LEU A 160 16.09 20.46 8.86
C LEU A 160 16.87 19.98 10.09
N PRO A 161 16.21 19.79 11.25
CA PRO A 161 16.88 19.16 12.39
C PRO A 161 17.40 17.77 11.99
N PRO A 162 18.55 17.34 12.51
CA PRO A 162 19.23 16.14 12.04
C PRO A 162 18.36 14.87 12.15
N ASN A 163 17.77 14.50 11.01
CA ASN A 163 17.48 13.17 10.46
C ASN A 163 16.88 12.04 11.31
N THR A 164 16.27 12.27 12.47
CA THR A 164 15.75 11.15 13.30
C THR A 164 14.24 11.10 13.48
N GLY A 165 13.47 12.00 12.86
CA GLY A 165 12.05 12.11 13.17
C GLY A 165 11.13 12.29 11.97
N TRP A 166 10.03 12.95 12.27
CA TRP A 166 8.93 13.25 11.39
C TRP A 166 8.79 14.75 11.28
N LEU A 167 8.33 15.21 10.12
CA LEU A 167 7.95 16.60 9.94
C LEU A 167 6.50 16.68 9.49
N ARG A 168 5.84 17.76 9.88
CA ARG A 168 4.50 18.08 9.42
C ARG A 168 4.62 19.03 8.24
N LEU A 169 4.18 18.57 7.08
CA LEU A 169 4.18 19.35 5.86
C LEU A 169 2.76 19.89 5.61
N GLN A 170 2.64 21.21 5.51
CA GLN A 170 1.39 21.89 5.15
C GLN A 170 1.55 22.49 3.76
N VAL A 171 0.72 22.06 2.82
CA VAL A 171 0.82 22.44 1.41
C VAL A 171 -0.44 23.19 1.00
N GLU A 172 -0.30 24.47 0.63
CA GLU A 172 -1.43 25.32 0.22
C GLU A 172 -2.03 24.87 -1.12
N ALA A 173 -3.36 24.81 -1.19
CA ALA A 173 -4.10 24.45 -2.40
C ALA A 173 -4.59 25.71 -3.13
N ILE A 174 -4.23 25.87 -4.41
CA ILE A 174 -4.60 27.03 -5.24
C ILE A 174 -6.10 27.06 -5.54
N ASP A 175 -6.68 25.91 -5.88
CA ASP A 175 -8.10 25.75 -6.14
C ASP A 175 -8.71 24.80 -5.09
N PRO A 176 -9.14 25.34 -3.93
CA PRO A 176 -9.63 24.55 -2.81
C PRO A 176 -11.03 24.00 -3.05
N GLN A 177 -11.12 22.89 -3.77
CA GLN A 177 -12.36 22.13 -3.91
C GLN A 177 -12.51 21.10 -2.78
N PRO A 178 -13.74 20.72 -2.39
CA PRO A 178 -14.00 19.66 -1.40
C PRO A 178 -13.70 18.27 -1.99
N ARG A 179 -12.44 18.03 -2.34
CA ARG A 179 -11.92 16.80 -2.92
C ARG A 179 -10.79 16.26 -2.06
N ARG A 180 -10.40 15.01 -2.33
CA ARG A 180 -9.19 14.42 -1.75
C ARG A 180 -7.98 14.85 -2.57
N TYR A 181 -6.84 14.94 -1.92
CA TYR A 181 -5.58 15.32 -2.53
C TYR A 181 -4.51 14.26 -2.28
N ALA A 182 -3.52 14.24 -3.18
CA ALA A 182 -2.30 13.49 -3.03
C ALA A 182 -1.10 14.44 -3.00
N VAL A 183 -0.15 14.16 -2.11
CA VAL A 183 1.14 14.84 -2.02
C VAL A 183 2.23 13.86 -2.41
N SER A 184 3.16 14.30 -3.25
CA SER A 184 4.37 13.56 -3.58
C SER A 184 5.61 14.42 -3.43
N ILE A 185 6.71 13.81 -2.96
CA ILE A 185 8.02 14.44 -2.87
C ILE A 185 8.98 13.66 -3.75
N SER A 186 9.62 14.35 -4.68
CA SER A 186 10.54 13.75 -5.64
C SER A 186 11.92 14.41 -5.65
N ASP A 187 12.91 13.59 -5.96
CA ASP A 187 14.29 13.95 -6.23
C ASP A 187 14.57 13.60 -7.70
N GLY A 188 14.39 14.60 -8.58
CA GLY A 188 14.33 14.40 -10.02
C GLY A 188 13.19 13.43 -10.41
N ALA A 189 13.55 12.29 -11.01
CA ALA A 189 12.59 11.25 -11.41
C ALA A 189 12.20 10.28 -10.28
N THR A 190 12.89 10.33 -9.13
CA THR A 190 12.70 9.37 -8.03
C THR A 190 11.68 9.90 -7.03
N VAL A 191 10.56 9.21 -6.84
CA VAL A 191 9.59 9.53 -5.78
C VAL A 191 10.11 9.02 -4.44
N ARG A 192 10.37 9.94 -3.51
CA ARG A 192 10.85 9.65 -2.14
C ARG A 192 9.71 9.41 -1.18
N PHE A 193 8.56 10.06 -1.41
CA PHE A 193 7.37 9.93 -0.57
C PHE A 193 6.10 10.19 -1.38
N HIS A 194 5.04 9.47 -1.06
CA HIS A 194 3.72 9.66 -1.61
C HIS A 194 2.65 9.39 -0.54
N ALA A 195 1.67 10.28 -0.44
CA ALA A 195 0.48 10.09 0.38
C ALA A 195 -0.75 10.55 -0.39
N GLY A 196 -1.79 9.72 -0.40
CA GLY A 196 -3.09 10.02 -0.99
C GLY A 196 -4.20 10.11 0.07
N GLY A 197 -5.41 10.39 -0.37
CA GLY A 197 -6.62 10.45 0.44
C GLY A 197 -6.67 11.64 1.40
N LEU A 198 -5.82 12.65 1.19
CA LEU A 198 -5.65 13.74 2.13
C LEU A 198 -6.82 14.72 2.03
N THR A 199 -7.33 15.14 3.18
CA THR A 199 -8.44 16.09 3.27
C THR A 199 -7.94 17.53 3.32
N LEU A 200 -8.61 18.39 2.56
CA LEU A 200 -8.38 19.83 2.63
C LEU A 200 -8.78 20.39 4.01
N ARG A 201 -7.92 21.20 4.61
CA ARG A 201 -8.16 21.97 5.83
C ARG A 201 -8.20 23.46 5.50
N ARG A 202 -8.88 24.23 6.34
CA ARG A 202 -8.97 25.69 6.23
C ARG A 202 -8.53 26.35 7.53
N ALA A 203 -7.73 27.41 7.42
CA ALA A 203 -7.37 28.30 8.53
C ALA A 203 -7.41 29.75 8.02
N GLY A 204 -8.49 30.46 8.36
CA GLY A 204 -8.76 31.79 7.82
C GLY A 204 -8.92 31.74 6.28
N PRO A 205 -8.19 32.57 5.51
CA PRO A 205 -8.30 32.59 4.04
C PRO A 205 -7.52 31.45 3.36
N TYR A 206 -6.72 30.69 4.12
CA TYR A 206 -5.84 29.67 3.55
C TYR A 206 -6.50 28.30 3.57
N ALA A 207 -6.39 27.60 2.44
CA ALA A 207 -6.77 26.21 2.31
C ALA A 207 -5.52 25.37 2.05
N PHE A 208 -5.30 24.34 2.85
CA PHE A 208 -4.08 23.56 2.80
C PHE A 208 -4.35 22.09 3.08
N VAL A 209 -3.42 21.25 2.64
CA VAL A 209 -3.38 19.83 2.93
C VAL A 209 -2.26 19.58 3.92
N GLU A 210 -2.52 18.79 4.96
CA GLU A 210 -1.56 18.46 5.99
C GLU A 210 -1.14 16.98 5.86
N VAL A 211 0.16 16.72 5.86
CA VAL A 211 0.72 15.38 5.83
C VAL A 211 1.93 15.28 6.74
N VAL A 212 2.04 14.16 7.46
CA VAL A 212 3.20 13.85 8.30
C VAL A 212 4.13 12.95 7.49
N ILE A 213 5.38 13.38 7.28
CA ILE A 213 6.35 12.67 6.45
C ILE A 213 7.62 12.36 7.27
N PRO A 214 8.35 11.29 6.93
CA PRO A 214 9.69 11.08 7.48
C PRO A 214 10.60 12.24 7.10
N ALA A 215 11.42 12.75 8.02
CA ALA A 215 12.33 13.86 7.71
C ALA A 215 13.32 13.51 6.57
N ALA A 216 13.69 12.23 6.47
CA ALA A 216 14.52 11.69 5.39
C ALA A 216 13.86 11.78 3.99
N ALA A 217 12.53 11.86 3.91
CA ALA A 217 11.84 12.04 2.63
C ALA A 217 11.99 13.46 2.08
N ALA A 218 12.10 14.46 2.97
CA ALA A 218 12.56 15.78 2.57
C ALA A 218 14.06 15.68 2.25
N GLY A 219 14.91 15.39 3.26
CA GLY A 219 16.33 15.10 3.11
C GLY A 219 17.16 16.19 2.40
N PRO A 220 18.48 16.30 2.65
CA PRO A 220 19.28 17.39 2.09
C PRO A 220 19.29 17.41 0.56
N GLY A 221 19.33 18.61 0.00
CA GLY A 221 19.35 18.88 -1.44
C GLY A 221 18.03 19.43 -1.97
N HIS A 222 17.93 19.47 -3.30
CA HIS A 222 16.80 19.99 -4.03
C HIS A 222 15.69 18.95 -4.17
N ARG A 223 14.45 19.34 -3.87
CA ARG A 223 13.28 18.47 -3.92
C ARG A 223 12.11 19.18 -4.57
N THR A 224 11.35 18.44 -5.36
CA THR A 224 10.08 18.92 -5.88
C THR A 224 8.95 18.32 -5.05
N VAL A 225 8.14 19.16 -4.43
CA VAL A 225 6.90 18.77 -3.76
C VAL A 225 5.75 19.06 -4.71
N ARG A 226 4.87 18.09 -4.94
CA ARG A 226 3.68 18.25 -5.78
C ARG A 226 2.41 17.96 -5.00
N LEU A 227 1.40 18.78 -5.23
CA LEU A 227 0.03 18.60 -4.75
C LEU A 227 -0.88 18.39 -5.95
N LEU A 228 -1.64 17.29 -5.93
CA LEU A 228 -2.55 16.89 -6.99
C LEU A 228 -3.93 16.57 -6.41
N PRO A 229 -5.04 17.04 -7.00
CA PRO A 229 -6.37 16.56 -6.64
C PRO A 229 -6.55 15.10 -7.11
N GLU A 230 -7.02 14.23 -6.23
CA GLU A 230 -7.30 12.84 -6.59
C GLU A 230 -8.49 12.74 -7.55
N GLY A 231 -8.39 11.84 -8.52
CA GLY A 231 -9.43 11.62 -9.53
C GLY A 231 -9.45 12.66 -10.65
N ALA A 232 -8.50 13.61 -10.68
CA ALA A 232 -8.36 14.60 -11.76
C ALA A 232 -6.90 14.67 -12.25
N PRO A 233 -6.39 13.64 -12.96
CA PRO A 233 -4.99 13.57 -13.38
C PRO A 233 -4.58 14.69 -14.36
N THR A 234 -5.55 15.36 -14.98
CA THR A 234 -5.34 16.49 -15.90
C THR A 234 -5.38 17.84 -15.22
N ALA A 235 -5.73 17.90 -13.92
CA ALA A 235 -5.69 19.16 -13.18
C ALA A 235 -4.24 19.65 -13.07
N ALA A 236 -4.05 20.97 -13.15
CA ALA A 236 -2.73 21.56 -13.00
C ALA A 236 -2.15 21.20 -11.62
N ALA A 237 -1.07 20.43 -11.62
CA ALA A 237 -0.33 20.13 -10.41
C ALA A 237 0.22 21.43 -9.83
N THR A 238 0.05 21.66 -8.53
CA THR A 238 0.83 22.71 -7.86
C THR A 238 2.14 22.10 -7.43
N ALA A 239 3.25 22.75 -7.78
CA ALA A 239 4.59 22.29 -7.48
C ALA A 239 5.39 23.36 -6.74
N TRP A 240 6.22 22.91 -5.81
CA TRP A 240 7.17 23.73 -5.06
C TRP A 240 8.54 23.09 -5.17
N GLU A 241 9.56 23.91 -5.33
CA GLU A 241 10.93 23.49 -5.13
C GLU A 241 11.34 23.78 -3.68
N LEU A 242 11.97 22.80 -3.06
CA LEU A 242 12.40 22.80 -1.67
C LEU A 242 13.88 22.46 -1.62
N ASP A 243 14.71 23.45 -1.27
CA ASP A 243 16.12 23.26 -0.98
C ASP A 243 16.31 23.11 0.53
N THR A 244 16.79 21.94 0.97
CA THR A 244 17.07 21.69 2.38
C THR A 244 18.54 21.40 2.62
N THR A 245 19.05 21.84 3.76
CA THR A 245 20.42 21.58 4.21
C THR A 245 20.40 20.86 5.56
N VAL A 246 21.45 20.08 5.81
CA VAL A 246 21.74 19.59 7.15
C VAL A 246 22.55 20.68 7.87
N PRO A 247 22.26 20.99 9.15
CA PRO A 247 23.08 21.91 9.93
C PRO A 247 24.54 21.48 10.02
#